data_AF-A0A848TAL0-F1
#
_entry.id   AF-A0A848TAL0-F1
#
_cell.length_a   1.000
_cell.length_b   1.000
_cell.length_c   1.000
_cell.angle_alpha   90.00
_cell.angle_beta   90.00
_cell.angle_gamma   90.00
#
_symmetry.space_group_name_H-M   'P 1'
#
loop_
_entity.id
_entity.type
_entity.pdbx_description
1 polymer ?
#
loop_
_entity_poly.entity_id
_entity_poly.type
_entity_poly.pdbx_seq_one_letter_code
_entity_poly.pdbx_strand_id
1 'polypeptide(L)' 'DIEGAELDALIGLGDRIADVCVIVGEVHEAMVDSDAIYEHLASNSFDIVWKKYFQEGPVSQVHNFEARRRGRA' A
#
# COMPACT_ATOMS: atom_id res chain seq x y z
N ASP A 1 -0.62 7.89 -5.05
CA ASP A 1 0.29 8.83 -4.41
C ASP A 1 -0.54 9.99 -3.87
N ILE A 2 -0.77 9.97 -2.57
CA ILE A 2 -1.50 11.02 -1.85
C ILE A 2 -0.67 11.26 -0.61
N GLU A 3 0.29 12.18 -0.73
CA GLU A 3 1.28 12.48 0.30
C GLU A 3 0.65 12.59 1.69
N GLY A 4 0.97 11.65 2.59
CA GLY A 4 0.60 11.71 4.00
C GLY A 4 -0.84 11.24 4.33
N ALA A 5 -1.63 10.82 3.34
CA ALA A 5 -3.01 10.38 3.52
C ALA A 5 -3.31 9.03 2.85
N GLU A 6 -2.27 8.23 2.61
CA GLU A 6 -2.38 6.93 1.93
C GLU A 6 -3.26 5.95 2.72
N LEU A 7 -3.08 5.87 4.04
CA LEU A 7 -3.91 5.03 4.90
C LEU A 7 -5.35 5.53 4.98
N ASP A 8 -5.54 6.84 5.12
CA ASP A 8 -6.88 7.45 5.18
C ASP A 8 -7.66 7.24 3.88
N ALA A 9 -6.97 7.30 2.73
CA ALA A 9 -7.58 6.99 1.44
C ALA A 9 -8.02 5.52 1.35
N LEU A 10 -7.21 4.58 1.86
CA LEU A 10 -7.56 3.16 1.91
C LEU A 10 -8.75 2.90 2.84
N ILE A 11 -8.75 3.47 4.04
CA ILE A 11 -9.87 3.38 4.99
C ILE A 11 -11.12 4.03 4.40
N GLY A 12 -10.98 5.18 3.73
CA GLY A 12 -12.06 5.93 3.11
C GLY A 12 -12.76 5.22 1.96
N LEU A 13 -12.12 4.20 1.35
CA LEU A 13 -12.81 3.32 0.39
C LEU A 13 -13.92 2.49 1.07
N GLY A 14 -13.79 2.20 2.36
CA GLY A 14 -14.71 1.36 3.11
C GLY A 14 -15.01 0.05 2.37
N ASP A 15 -16.28 -0.30 2.25
CA ASP A 15 -16.71 -1.55 1.61
C ASP A 15 -16.33 -1.65 0.13
N ARG A 16 -16.08 -0.53 -0.55
CA ARG A 16 -15.70 -0.52 -1.98
C ARG A 16 -14.34 -1.15 -2.22
N ILE A 17 -13.51 -1.28 -1.19
CA ILE A 17 -12.24 -2.00 -1.28
C ILE A 17 -12.45 -3.48 -1.69
N ALA A 18 -13.64 -4.05 -1.45
CA ALA A 18 -13.99 -5.39 -1.88
C ALA A 18 -14.08 -5.54 -3.41
N ASP A 19 -14.28 -4.46 -4.14
CA ASP A 19 -14.35 -4.44 -5.60
C ASP A 19 -12.98 -4.17 -6.25
N VAL A 20 -11.95 -3.90 -5.46
CA VAL A 20 -10.60 -3.60 -5.93
C VAL A 20 -9.78 -4.89 -6.07
N CYS A 21 -9.18 -5.10 -7.23
CA CYS A 21 -8.29 -6.25 -7.47
C CYS A 21 -6.81 -5.93 -7.26
N VAL A 22 -6.40 -4.70 -7.61
CA VAL A 22 -5.01 -4.26 -7.58
C VAL A 22 -4.93 -2.86 -7.00
N ILE A 23 -4.00 -2.65 -6.08
CA ILE A 23 -3.63 -1.34 -5.53
C ILE A 23 -2.17 -1.09 -5.88
N VAL A 24 -1.90 0.03 -6.53
CA VAL A 24 -0.55 0.51 -6.80
C VAL A 24 -0.38 1.81 -6.04
N GLY A 25 0.69 1.91 -5.26
CA GLY A 25 0.93 3.06 -4.41
C GLY A 25 2.41 3.36 -4.24
N GLU A 26 2.67 4.59 -3.83
CA GLU A 26 3.95 5.05 -3.30
C GLU A 26 3.75 5.28 -1.80
N VAL A 27 4.75 4.94 -1.00
CA VAL A 27 4.73 5.15 0.45
C VAL A 27 5.98 5.91 0.84
N HIS A 28 5.78 7.02 1.54
CA HIS A 28 6.85 7.76 2.21
C HIS A 28 6.92 7.32 3.68
N GLU A 29 7.73 6.30 3.99
CA GLU A 29 7.93 5.77 5.34
C GLU A 29 8.36 6.84 6.36
N ALA A 30 8.92 7.97 5.89
CA ALA A 30 9.25 9.13 6.72
C ALA A 30 8.03 9.91 7.23
N MET A 31 6.92 9.84 6.50
CA MET A 31 5.72 10.66 6.71
C MET A 31 4.54 9.84 7.21
N VAL A 32 4.47 8.55 6.85
CA VAL A 32 3.37 7.66 7.20
C VAL A 32 3.85 6.37 7.82
N ASP A 33 3.00 5.79 8.66
CA ASP A 33 3.20 4.44 9.18
C ASP A 33 2.94 3.42 8.05
N SER A 34 4.03 3.00 7.41
CA SER A 34 3.97 2.02 6.34
C SER A 34 3.47 0.66 6.81
N ASP A 35 3.76 0.29 8.07
CA ASP A 35 3.35 -1.00 8.61
C ASP A 35 1.83 -1.04 8.77
N ALA A 36 1.23 0.05 9.27
CA ALA A 36 -0.23 0.18 9.35
C ALA A 36 -0.91 0.09 7.97
N ILE A 37 -0.30 0.64 6.92
CA ILE A 37 -0.79 0.48 5.53
C ILE A 37 -0.79 -0.99 5.13
N TYR A 38 0.32 -1.70 5.36
CA TYR A 38 0.44 -3.11 4.97
C TYR A 38 -0.43 -4.05 5.78
N GLU A 39 -0.59 -3.80 7.08
CA GLU A 39 -1.52 -4.52 7.93
C GLU A 39 -2.97 -4.32 7.46
N HIS A 40 -3.36 -3.10 7.10
CA HIS A 40 -4.69 -2.82 6.57
C HIS A 40 -4.95 -3.52 5.23
N LEU A 41 -3.95 -3.55 4.33
CA LEU A 41 -4.06 -4.30 3.08
C LEU A 41 -4.18 -5.81 3.34
N ALA A 42 -3.38 -6.35 4.26
CA ALA A 42 -3.42 -7.77 4.62
C ALA A 42 -4.76 -8.17 5.26
N SER A 43 -5.35 -7.32 6.11
CA SER A 43 -6.68 -7.55 6.69
C SER A 43 -7.79 -7.55 5.63
N ASN A 44 -7.58 -6.87 4.52
CA ASN A 44 -8.51 -6.80 3.38
C ASN A 44 -8.24 -7.84 2.28
N SER A 45 -7.48 -8.88 2.61
CA SER A 45 -7.12 -9.98 1.71
C SER A 45 -6.26 -9.54 0.51
N PHE A 46 -5.37 -8.56 0.68
CA PHE A 46 -4.34 -8.26 -0.31
C PHE A 46 -3.00 -8.86 0.10
N ASP A 47 -2.22 -9.26 -0.90
CA ASP A 47 -0.81 -9.65 -0.78
C ASP A 47 0.06 -8.65 -1.52
N ILE A 48 1.19 -8.28 -0.92
CA ILE A 48 2.17 -7.40 -1.57
C ILE A 48 2.98 -8.23 -2.57
N VAL A 49 2.85 -7.91 -3.85
CA VAL A 49 3.49 -8.65 -4.94
C VAL A 49 4.91 -8.15 -5.20
N TRP A 50 5.10 -6.84 -5.10
CA TRP A 50 6.44 -6.25 -5.17
C TRP A 50 6.52 -4.94 -4.39
N LYS A 51 7.76 -4.61 -3.98
CA LYS A 51 8.15 -3.31 -3.44
C LYS A 51 9.44 -2.86 -4.15
N LYS A 52 9.54 -1.59 -4.54
CA LYS A 52 10.73 -1.03 -5.17
C LYS A 52 11.05 0.35 -4.59
N TYR A 53 12.20 0.44 -3.94
CA TYR A 53 12.75 1.68 -3.39
C TYR A 53 13.34 2.55 -4.49
N PHE A 54 13.19 3.87 -4.37
CA PHE A 54 13.66 4.84 -5.39
C PHE A 54 15.18 5.01 -5.41
N GLN A 55 15.88 4.77 -4.30
CA GLN A 55 17.33 4.61 -4.27
C GLN A 55 17.70 3.20 -3.81
N GLU A 56 18.81 2.66 -4.31
CA GLU A 56 19.38 1.39 -3.86
C GLU A 56 19.87 1.54 -2.41
N GLY A 57 18.97 1.30 -1.46
CA GLY A 57 19.28 1.22 -0.04
C GLY A 57 18.13 1.71 0.85
N PRO A 58 18.06 1.24 2.11
CA PRO A 58 17.03 1.61 3.09
C PRO A 58 17.08 3.09 3.53
N VAL A 59 17.94 3.90 2.91
CA VAL A 59 18.09 5.33 3.19
C VAL A 59 17.02 6.16 2.47
N SER A 60 16.50 5.66 1.35
CA SER A 60 15.31 6.22 0.71
C SER A 60 14.09 5.65 1.42
N GLN A 61 13.54 6.39 2.39
CA GLN A 61 12.27 6.12 3.07
C GLN A 61 11.06 6.29 2.13
N VAL A 62 11.23 5.98 0.84
CA VAL A 62 10.23 6.09 -0.21
C VAL A 62 10.34 4.88 -1.12
N HIS A 63 9.20 4.21 -1.34
CA HIS A 63 9.10 3.11 -2.28
C HIS A 63 7.72 2.99 -2.89
N ASN A 64 7.71 2.40 -4.08
CA ASN A 64 6.49 1.93 -4.71
C ASN A 64 6.15 0.52 -4.28
N PHE A 65 4.87 0.19 -4.28
CA PHE A 65 4.38 -1.16 -4.09
C PHE A 65 3.21 -1.47 -5.02
N GLU A 66 3.00 -2.76 -5.24
CA GLU A 66 1.77 -3.30 -5.79
C GLU A 66 1.21 -4.36 -4.84
N ALA A 67 -0.06 -4.23 -4.52
CA ALA A 67 -0.82 -5.19 -3.74
C ALA A 67 -1.91 -5.80 -4.62
N ARG A 68 -2.05 -7.13 -4.58
CA ARG A 68 -3.10 -7.86 -5.31
C ARG A 68 -4.00 -8.61 -4.36
N ARG A 69 -5.29 -8.66 -4.69
CA ARG A 69 -6.26 -9.39 -3.89
C ARG A 69 -6.05 -10.90 -4.00
N ARG A 70 -5.99 -11.59 -2.85
CA ARG A 70 -5.92 -13.05 -2.77
C ARG A 70 -7.08 -13.70 -3.52
N GLY A 71 -6.76 -14.67 -4.37
CA GLY A 71 -7.75 -15.50 -5.06
C GLY A 71 -8.45 -14.84 -6.25
N ARG A 72 -8.06 -13.63 -6.67
CA ARG A 72 -8.45 -13.05 -7.96
C ARG A 72 -7.20 -12.92 -8.85
N ALA A 73 -7.17 -13.73 -9.91
CA ALA A 73 -6.12 -13.72 -10.94
C ALA A 73 -6.34 -12.58 -11.93
#